data_AF-A0A542MCT2-F1
#
_entry.id   AF-A0A542MCT2-F1
#
_cell.length_a   1.000
_cell.length_b   1.000
_cell.length_c   1.000
_cell.angle_alpha   90.00
_cell.angle_beta   90.00
_cell.angle_gamma   90.00
#
_symmetry.space_group_name_H-M   'P 1'
#
loop_
_entity.id
_entity.type
_entity.pdbx_description
1 polymer ?
#
loop_
_entity_poly.entity_id
_entity_poly.type
_entity_poly.pdbx_seq_one_letter_code
_entity_poly.pdbx_strand_id
1 'polypeptide(L)'
;MNRCASPDHPHCTHWVLPGETQCAHGHAQPQGEPTAGAATDAFETPSYDTIPELRSARGNANAVRAAAPAPRPHLHVSGYDPRAAGGRHAVKLELRGMPPDAPAELALLLQSDLLADSGTRMAFRRGPGGDWRPVFIEFSSRGREHGQYRIDAEVHAQAFAGAAARAWAATLVLLVPRPDATLGDIHQTFLSTHKNVRMHADDGAITRLQGLAQGLAAGGTLDIDIGARNASIAQLDFAAFSGGDGGGKVNLALPTLAWDEDLVEIGLPAVPSAHPCPASSACLVQAEPDAGFPRHLRLFALDECVLGRFETAHAEADLLLQHHGEHGPDAGGLTRRLSGRHATVRAGRHGFEIEDVSRYGLLLDGVWPGKHKPVPLRLGMRIELTASIRGVVTLVVTALLDHALVLHRVDAGGGAECFMLLAPERAPAPPGTEDSAARALPRAAAMPLLFHRDGGFWHFDRASGQETPLTPATILERLAGFHGAVRFTGRPRPEDAHHAEPRRTIAAPLLNA
;
A
#
# COMPACT_ATOMS: atom_id res chain seq x y z
N MET A 1 35.69 1.73 -26.75
CA MET A 1 36.57 2.76 -26.17
C MET A 1 37.52 3.19 -27.27
N ASN A 2 37.60 4.49 -27.55
CA ASN A 2 38.45 5.03 -28.63
C ASN A 2 39.69 5.68 -28.01
N ARG A 3 40.85 5.67 -28.67
CA ARG A 3 41.99 6.50 -28.23
C ARG A 3 41.66 7.97 -28.46
N CYS A 4 42.24 8.84 -27.66
CA CYS A 4 42.16 10.29 -27.83
C CYS A 4 42.51 10.69 -29.27
N ALA A 5 41.60 11.37 -29.96
CA ALA A 5 41.72 11.80 -31.35
C ALA A 5 41.92 13.33 -31.49
N SER A 6 42.43 13.98 -30.44
CA SER A 6 42.70 15.43 -30.47
C SER A 6 43.82 15.74 -31.46
N PRO A 7 43.59 16.64 -32.45
CA PRO A 7 44.59 16.97 -33.46
C PRO A 7 45.81 17.71 -32.88
N ASP A 8 45.63 18.41 -31.75
CA ASP A 8 46.70 19.17 -31.09
C ASP A 8 47.65 18.28 -30.25
N HIS A 9 47.25 17.05 -29.94
CA HIS A 9 48.02 16.12 -29.12
C HIS A 9 48.03 14.68 -29.71
N PRO A 10 48.68 14.47 -30.87
CA PRO A 10 48.63 13.21 -31.61
C PRO A 10 49.31 12.02 -30.91
N HIS A 11 50.12 12.30 -29.87
CA HIS A 11 50.82 11.28 -29.09
C HIS A 11 50.09 10.90 -27.79
N CYS A 12 48.90 11.42 -27.54
CA CYS A 12 48.11 11.06 -26.36
C CYS A 12 47.63 9.60 -26.47
N THR A 13 48.03 8.75 -25.50
CA THR A 13 47.71 7.31 -25.50
C THR A 13 46.47 6.96 -24.67
N HIS A 14 45.83 7.95 -24.04
CA HIS A 14 44.68 7.74 -23.18
C HIS A 14 43.40 7.41 -23.98
N TRP A 15 42.56 6.58 -23.37
CA TRP A 15 41.27 6.18 -23.92
C TRP A 15 40.18 7.18 -23.54
N VAL A 16 39.17 7.28 -24.41
CA VAL A 16 37.96 8.09 -24.25
C VAL A 16 36.76 7.17 -24.30
N LEU A 17 35.86 7.32 -23.34
CA LEU A 17 34.60 6.57 -23.31
C LEU A 17 33.64 7.12 -24.39
N PRO A 18 32.81 6.28 -25.02
CA PRO A 18 31.82 6.76 -25.99
C PRO A 18 30.89 7.81 -25.36
N GLY A 19 30.85 9.01 -25.94
CA GLY A 19 30.04 10.14 -25.45
C GLY A 19 30.79 11.18 -24.62
N GLU A 20 32.04 10.92 -24.21
CA GLU A 20 32.87 11.93 -23.53
C GLU A 20 33.49 12.91 -24.54
N THR A 21 33.37 14.20 -24.24
CA THR A 21 33.89 15.28 -25.09
C THR A 21 35.38 15.54 -24.88
N GLN A 22 36.00 14.91 -23.88
CA GLN A 22 37.40 15.08 -23.50
C GLN A 22 38.01 13.75 -23.06
N CYS A 23 39.31 13.54 -23.27
CA CYS A 23 40.01 12.40 -22.68
C CYS A 23 40.35 12.65 -21.20
N ALA A 24 40.84 11.63 -20.49
CA ALA A 24 41.25 11.73 -19.09
C ALA A 24 42.37 12.76 -18.79
N HIS A 25 43.08 13.24 -19.82
CA HIS A 25 44.06 14.32 -19.74
C HIS A 25 43.50 15.71 -20.13
N GLY A 26 42.18 15.81 -20.40
CA GLY A 26 41.50 17.06 -20.72
C GLY A 26 41.55 17.48 -22.19
N HIS A 27 42.00 16.62 -23.11
CA HIS A 27 42.03 16.97 -24.54
C HIS A 27 40.66 16.81 -25.20
N ALA A 28 40.17 17.87 -25.83
CA ALA A 28 38.88 17.90 -26.52
C ALA A 28 38.84 16.93 -27.72
N GLN A 29 37.72 16.21 -27.85
CA GLN A 29 37.45 15.32 -28.99
C GLN A 29 36.62 16.04 -30.06
N PRO A 30 36.92 15.81 -31.35
CA PRO A 30 36.12 16.37 -32.44
C PRO A 30 34.70 15.77 -32.43
N GLN A 31 33.68 16.62 -32.33
CA GLN A 31 32.27 16.20 -32.33
C GLN A 31 31.83 15.83 -33.75
N GLY A 32 31.40 14.59 -33.95
CA GLY A 32 30.90 14.11 -35.26
C GLY A 32 29.46 14.57 -35.50
N GLU A 33 29.23 15.31 -36.58
CA GLU A 33 27.90 15.60 -37.12
C GLU A 33 27.25 14.33 -37.72
N PRO A 34 25.96 14.07 -37.49
CA PRO A 34 25.26 12.96 -38.14
C PRO A 34 24.86 13.32 -39.57
N THR A 35 25.41 12.60 -40.55
CA THR A 35 25.05 12.69 -41.97
C THR A 35 23.76 11.93 -42.28
N ALA A 36 22.87 12.56 -43.05
CA ALA A 36 21.67 11.97 -43.64
C ALA A 36 21.91 11.60 -45.12
N GLY A 37 21.41 10.44 -45.58
CA GLY A 37 21.13 10.20 -47.00
C GLY A 37 21.21 8.75 -47.53
N ALA A 38 20.03 8.15 -47.77
CA ALA A 38 19.62 7.23 -48.88
C ALA A 38 20.32 5.85 -49.03
N ALA A 39 19.70 4.71 -49.45
CA ALA A 39 18.44 4.40 -50.13
C ALA A 39 18.08 2.88 -50.00
N THR A 40 16.77 2.58 -50.03
CA THR A 40 16.03 1.47 -50.70
C THR A 40 16.35 -0.04 -50.54
N ASP A 41 15.25 -0.78 -50.35
CA ASP A 41 14.90 -2.16 -50.74
C ASP A 41 15.20 -3.38 -49.83
N ALA A 42 14.13 -3.74 -49.09
CA ALA A 42 13.34 -4.99 -49.20
C ALA A 42 13.76 -6.30 -48.46
N PHE A 43 12.74 -6.82 -47.75
CA PHE A 43 12.46 -8.17 -47.22
C PHE A 43 13.05 -8.66 -45.87
N GLU A 44 12.11 -8.82 -44.92
CA GLU A 44 11.92 -9.91 -43.92
C GLU A 44 12.84 -10.10 -42.68
N THR A 45 12.31 -9.67 -41.51
CA THR A 45 12.42 -10.21 -40.12
C THR A 45 13.78 -10.20 -39.37
N PRO A 46 13.83 -10.31 -38.01
CA PRO A 46 12.84 -10.05 -36.94
C PRO A 46 13.35 -9.17 -35.76
N SER A 47 12.41 -8.57 -35.03
CA SER A 47 12.41 -8.22 -33.59
C SER A 47 13.66 -8.56 -32.75
N TYR A 48 14.60 -7.62 -32.56
CA TYR A 48 15.45 -7.54 -31.35
C TYR A 48 16.01 -6.14 -30.99
N ASP A 49 15.76 -5.10 -31.80
CA ASP A 49 16.39 -3.78 -31.63
C ASP A 49 15.57 -2.72 -30.87
N THR A 50 14.41 -3.06 -30.30
CA THR A 50 13.58 -2.11 -29.52
C THR A 50 13.86 -2.11 -28.02
N ILE A 51 14.84 -2.88 -27.54
CA ILE A 51 15.21 -2.96 -26.11
C ILE A 51 16.34 -1.98 -25.70
N PRO A 52 17.31 -1.60 -26.56
CA PRO A 52 18.36 -0.64 -26.18
C PRO A 52 17.85 0.81 -26.06
N GLU A 53 16.91 1.24 -26.91
CA GLU A 53 16.42 2.64 -26.91
C GLU A 53 15.50 2.98 -25.72
N LEU A 54 14.77 1.99 -25.18
CA LEU A 54 14.00 2.15 -23.94
C LEU A 54 14.88 2.24 -22.67
N ARG A 55 16.15 1.83 -22.75
CA ARG A 55 17.13 1.97 -21.65
C ARG A 55 17.82 3.33 -21.65
N SER A 56 18.06 3.91 -22.83
CA SER A 56 18.75 5.20 -22.97
C SER A 56 17.87 6.42 -22.66
N ALA A 57 16.53 6.29 -22.70
CA ALA A 57 15.60 7.35 -22.32
C ALA A 57 15.38 7.51 -20.79
N ARG A 58 15.96 6.62 -19.95
CA ARG A 58 15.88 6.72 -18.48
C ARG A 58 17.06 7.46 -17.84
N GLY A 59 17.96 8.05 -18.64
CA GLY A 59 19.23 8.62 -18.15
C GLY A 59 19.19 10.04 -17.60
N ASN A 60 18.14 10.84 -17.84
CA ASN A 60 18.11 12.27 -17.46
C ASN A 60 16.83 12.69 -16.71
N ALA A 61 16.43 11.91 -15.71
CA ALA A 61 15.55 12.41 -14.65
C ALA A 61 16.43 12.79 -13.45
N ASN A 62 16.33 14.05 -13.01
CA ASN A 62 16.93 14.57 -11.80
C ASN A 62 17.09 13.48 -10.73
N ALA A 63 18.33 13.16 -10.37
CA ALA A 63 18.62 12.31 -9.22
C ALA A 63 18.18 13.04 -7.95
N VAL A 64 16.88 12.97 -7.66
CA VAL A 64 16.37 12.97 -6.29
C VAL A 64 17.24 11.96 -5.59
N ARG A 65 18.08 12.43 -4.67
CA ARG A 65 18.88 11.60 -3.78
C ARG A 65 17.91 10.61 -3.17
N ALA A 66 17.92 9.37 -3.65
CA ALA A 66 17.04 8.33 -3.16
C ALA A 66 17.28 8.30 -1.65
N ALA A 67 16.24 8.59 -0.87
CA ALA A 67 16.32 8.43 0.57
C ALA A 67 16.86 7.03 0.83
N ALA A 68 17.87 6.93 1.70
CA ALA A 68 18.35 5.63 2.15
C ALA A 68 17.13 4.78 2.53
N PRO A 69 17.07 3.49 2.13
CA PRO A 69 15.92 2.65 2.45
C PRO A 69 15.65 2.77 3.95
N ALA A 70 14.41 3.12 4.31
CA ALA A 70 14.02 3.24 5.71
C ALA A 70 14.40 1.93 6.43
N PRO A 71 15.00 1.99 7.63
CA PRO A 71 15.42 0.81 8.35
C PRO A 71 14.23 -0.13 8.50
N ARG A 72 14.37 -1.37 8.04
CA ARG A 72 13.32 -2.38 8.20
C ARG A 72 13.26 -2.84 9.65
N PRO A 73 12.06 -3.08 10.20
CA PRO A 73 11.91 -3.69 11.51
C PRO A 73 12.62 -5.05 11.54
N HIS A 74 13.43 -5.29 12.57
CA HIS A 74 14.10 -6.55 12.77
C HIS A 74 14.12 -6.93 14.25
N LEU A 75 14.07 -8.23 14.49
CA LEU A 75 14.20 -8.83 15.80
C LEU A 75 15.62 -9.37 15.90
N HIS A 76 16.44 -8.74 16.74
CA HIS A 76 17.78 -9.18 17.04
C HIS A 76 17.74 -10.20 18.17
N VAL A 77 18.32 -11.37 17.93
CA VAL A 77 18.28 -12.53 18.82
C VAL A 77 19.70 -12.80 19.28
N SER A 78 19.88 -12.95 20.58
CA SER A 78 21.20 -13.17 21.15
C SER A 78 21.19 -13.92 22.46
N GLY A 79 22.35 -14.43 22.86
CA GLY A 79 22.56 -15.00 24.19
C GLY A 79 22.09 -16.45 24.34
N TYR A 80 21.69 -17.12 23.26
CA TYR A 80 21.46 -18.56 23.30
C TYR A 80 22.77 -19.31 23.58
N ASP A 81 22.76 -20.18 24.59
CA ASP A 81 23.86 -21.09 24.88
C ASP A 81 23.42 -22.55 24.66
N PRO A 82 23.84 -23.20 23.55
CA PRO A 82 23.48 -24.59 23.28
C PRO A 82 24.14 -25.57 24.26
N ARG A 83 25.18 -25.16 25.01
CA ARG A 83 25.87 -26.04 25.98
C ARG A 83 25.04 -26.33 27.22
N ALA A 84 23.99 -25.54 27.48
CA ALA A 84 23.05 -25.78 28.57
C ALA A 84 22.05 -26.92 28.26
N ALA A 85 22.41 -27.86 27.38
CA ALA A 85 21.59 -28.98 26.94
C ALA A 85 20.98 -29.76 28.11
N GLY A 86 19.67 -30.03 28.06
CA GLY A 86 18.92 -30.68 29.15
C GLY A 86 18.69 -29.79 30.38
N GLY A 87 18.99 -28.50 30.29
CA GLY A 87 18.94 -27.52 31.37
C GLY A 87 18.00 -26.35 31.10
N ARG A 88 18.31 -25.20 31.73
CA ARG A 88 17.60 -23.94 31.53
C ARG A 88 18.38 -23.08 30.53
N HIS A 89 17.66 -22.52 29.57
CA HIS A 89 18.19 -21.61 28.56
C HIS A 89 17.52 -20.24 28.70
N ALA A 90 18.25 -19.21 28.29
CA ALA A 90 17.73 -17.86 28.15
C ALA A 90 18.11 -17.32 26.77
N VAL A 91 17.20 -16.60 26.13
CA VAL A 91 17.43 -15.91 24.85
C VAL A 91 17.00 -14.46 25.01
N LYS A 92 17.86 -13.55 24.59
CA LYS A 92 17.63 -12.11 24.61
C LYS A 92 17.10 -11.67 23.24
N LEU A 93 15.96 -10.99 23.26
CA LEU A 93 15.32 -10.38 22.12
C LEU A 93 15.43 -8.86 22.18
N GLU A 94 15.84 -8.25 21.09
CA GLU A 94 15.95 -6.80 20.92
C GLU A 94 15.22 -6.35 19.66
N LEU A 95 14.36 -5.33 19.80
CA LEU A 95 13.62 -4.77 18.67
C LEU A 95 14.39 -3.60 18.07
N ARG A 96 14.64 -3.63 16.77
CA ARG A 96 15.42 -2.61 16.06
C ARG A 96 14.76 -2.24 14.73
N GLY A 97 15.08 -1.05 14.21
CA GLY A 97 14.52 -0.56 12.93
C GLY A 97 13.00 -0.35 12.94
N MET A 98 12.38 -0.18 14.10
CA MET A 98 10.94 0.06 14.18
C MET A 98 10.55 1.42 13.58
N PRO A 99 9.33 1.54 13.03
CA PRO A 99 8.81 2.80 12.55
C PRO A 99 8.81 3.88 13.65
N PRO A 100 9.08 5.15 13.31
CA PRO A 100 9.12 6.24 14.29
C PRO A 100 7.76 6.51 14.93
N ASP A 101 6.67 6.13 14.26
CA ASP A 101 5.28 6.27 14.72
C ASP A 101 4.78 5.07 15.56
N ALA A 102 5.63 4.06 15.81
CA ALA A 102 5.28 2.95 16.69
C ALA A 102 5.12 3.42 18.15
N PRO A 103 4.05 2.99 18.87
CA PRO A 103 3.80 3.41 20.25
C PRO A 103 4.94 3.00 21.19
N ALA A 104 5.06 3.65 22.35
CA ALA A 104 6.17 3.40 23.29
C ALA A 104 6.11 2.01 23.99
N GLU A 105 4.99 1.29 23.86
CA GLU A 105 4.81 -0.05 24.39
C GLU A 105 4.19 -0.95 23.31
N LEU A 106 4.78 -2.11 23.08
CA LEU A 106 4.32 -3.12 22.11
C LEU A 106 4.15 -4.45 22.84
N ALA A 107 3.03 -5.14 22.61
CA ALA A 107 2.84 -6.47 23.16
C ALA A 107 3.61 -7.51 22.32
N LEU A 108 4.28 -8.45 22.97
CA LEU A 108 4.96 -9.59 22.34
C LEU A 108 4.22 -10.86 22.74
N LEU A 109 3.77 -11.65 21.77
CA LEU A 109 3.22 -12.98 21.96
C LEU A 109 4.20 -13.99 21.39
N LEU A 110 4.54 -15.00 22.19
CA LEU A 110 5.47 -16.06 21.81
C LEU A 110 4.76 -17.40 21.92
N GLN A 111 4.93 -18.25 20.91
CA GLN A 111 4.39 -19.60 20.89
C GLN A 111 5.49 -20.59 20.53
N SER A 112 5.66 -21.64 21.33
CA SER A 112 6.64 -22.70 21.09
C SER A 112 6.43 -23.86 22.04
N ASP A 113 6.74 -25.07 21.57
CA ASP A 113 6.82 -26.25 22.43
C ASP A 113 7.95 -26.17 23.46
N LEU A 114 8.90 -25.24 23.32
CA LEU A 114 9.94 -25.01 24.33
C LEU A 114 9.42 -24.21 25.55
N LEU A 115 8.38 -23.40 25.36
CA LEU A 115 7.86 -22.50 26.40
C LEU A 115 6.96 -23.24 27.38
N ALA A 116 6.84 -22.71 28.60
CA ALA A 116 5.83 -23.15 29.55
C ALA A 116 4.42 -22.92 28.94
N ASP A 117 3.53 -23.89 29.09
CA ASP A 117 2.15 -23.84 28.57
C ASP A 117 2.05 -23.53 27.06
N SER A 118 3.10 -23.86 26.29
CA SER A 118 3.24 -23.63 24.84
C SER A 118 3.20 -22.17 24.39
N GLY A 119 3.21 -21.19 25.31
CA GLY A 119 3.25 -19.78 24.95
C GLY A 119 3.40 -18.81 26.11
N THR A 120 3.95 -17.62 25.81
CA THR A 120 4.21 -16.56 26.78
C THR A 120 3.86 -15.19 26.20
N ARG A 121 3.31 -14.30 27.03
CA ARG A 121 3.06 -12.90 26.67
C ARG A 121 3.98 -11.96 27.42
N MET A 122 4.64 -11.07 26.68
CA MET A 122 5.59 -10.08 27.19
C MET A 122 5.32 -8.71 26.54
N ALA A 123 6.16 -7.71 26.82
CA ALA A 123 6.06 -6.40 26.17
C ALA A 123 7.43 -5.78 25.93
N PHE A 124 7.62 -5.21 24.73
CA PHE A 124 8.73 -4.30 24.45
C PHE A 124 8.35 -2.90 24.91
N ARG A 125 9.28 -2.23 25.60
CA ARG A 125 9.10 -0.85 26.06
C ARG A 125 10.21 0.03 25.53
N ARG A 126 9.84 1.17 24.95
CA ARG A 126 10.78 2.17 24.49
C ARG A 126 11.30 2.97 25.69
N GLY A 127 12.62 3.04 25.82
CA GLY A 127 13.29 3.87 26.82
C GLY A 127 13.20 5.35 26.47
N PRO A 128 13.55 6.24 27.43
CA PRO A 128 13.54 7.69 27.21
C PRO A 128 14.55 8.15 26.15
N GLY A 129 15.59 7.36 25.85
CA GLY A 129 16.54 7.61 24.76
C GLY A 129 16.07 7.17 23.37
N GLY A 130 14.86 6.61 23.25
CA GLY A 130 14.30 6.14 21.98
C GLY A 130 14.58 4.68 21.64
N ASP A 131 15.53 4.04 22.34
CA ASP A 131 15.89 2.62 22.19
C ASP A 131 14.86 1.68 22.81
N TRP A 132 14.70 0.49 22.23
CA TRP A 132 13.84 -0.55 22.77
C TRP A 132 14.55 -1.36 23.85
N ARG A 133 13.90 -1.53 24.99
CA ARG A 133 14.43 -2.38 26.07
C ARG A 133 14.40 -3.86 25.64
N PRO A 134 15.49 -4.61 25.85
CA PRO A 134 15.52 -6.04 25.54
C PRO A 134 14.55 -6.82 26.41
N VAL A 135 14.06 -7.93 25.86
CA VAL A 135 13.19 -8.90 26.53
C VAL A 135 13.93 -10.23 26.61
N PHE A 136 13.81 -10.94 27.73
CA PHE A 136 14.47 -12.23 27.94
C PHE A 136 13.43 -13.34 27.97
N ILE A 137 13.61 -14.34 27.10
CA ILE A 137 12.80 -15.55 27.08
C ILE A 137 13.57 -16.63 27.83
N GLU A 138 12.94 -17.23 28.82
CA GLU A 138 13.49 -18.38 29.54
C GLU A 138 12.70 -19.65 29.17
N PHE A 139 13.42 -20.73 28.89
CA PHE A 139 12.81 -22.04 28.61
C PHE A 139 13.71 -23.18 29.10
N SER A 140 13.17 -24.40 29.15
CA SER A 140 13.95 -25.58 29.51
C SER A 140 13.94 -26.61 28.38
N SER A 141 15.13 -27.12 28.05
CA SER A 141 15.30 -28.25 27.13
C SER A 141 15.26 -29.60 27.86
N ARG A 142 15.04 -29.61 29.18
CA ARG A 142 14.96 -30.85 29.96
C ARG A 142 13.78 -31.70 29.48
N GLY A 143 14.07 -32.94 29.09
CA GLY A 143 13.04 -33.87 28.59
C GLY A 143 12.50 -33.53 27.20
N ARG A 144 13.14 -32.59 26.49
CA ARG A 144 12.84 -32.32 25.08
C ARG A 144 13.72 -33.19 24.19
N GLU A 145 13.17 -33.60 23.06
CA GLU A 145 13.92 -34.36 22.05
C GLU A 145 15.00 -33.49 21.42
N HIS A 146 16.06 -34.11 20.92
CA HIS A 146 17.05 -33.39 20.13
C HIS A 146 16.44 -33.00 18.78
N GLY A 147 16.54 -31.73 18.41
CA GLY A 147 16.00 -31.26 17.15
C GLY A 147 15.89 -29.74 17.06
N GLN A 148 15.25 -29.30 15.97
CA GLN A 148 14.94 -27.90 15.73
C GLN A 148 13.57 -27.57 16.29
N TYR A 149 13.50 -26.52 17.10
CA TYR A 149 12.27 -26.04 17.71
C TYR A 149 11.94 -24.66 17.18
N ARG A 150 10.69 -24.50 16.74
CA ARG A 150 10.16 -23.23 16.27
C ARG A 150 9.68 -22.39 17.44
N ILE A 151 10.02 -21.11 17.45
CA ILE A 151 9.39 -20.09 18.29
C ILE A 151 8.75 -19.07 17.35
N ASP A 152 7.43 -18.99 17.37
CA ASP A 152 6.70 -17.95 16.66
C ASP A 152 6.57 -16.73 17.57
N ALA A 153 6.91 -15.56 17.03
CA ALA A 153 6.87 -14.29 17.72
C ALA A 153 5.96 -13.33 16.98
N GLU A 154 4.92 -12.84 17.64
CA GLU A 154 4.06 -11.78 17.14
C GLU A 154 4.20 -10.52 18.00
N VAL A 155 4.47 -9.39 17.35
CA VAL A 155 4.56 -8.09 18.00
C VAL A 155 3.35 -7.26 17.59
N HIS A 156 2.63 -6.72 18.57
CA HIS A 156 1.37 -6.01 18.39
C HIS A 156 1.45 -4.58 18.94
N ALA A 157 1.17 -3.59 18.09
CA ALA A 157 0.89 -2.22 18.50
C ALA A 157 -0.61 -2.08 18.80
N GLN A 158 -0.95 -1.73 20.04
CA GLN A 158 -2.33 -1.39 20.38
C GLN A 158 -2.74 -0.09 19.67
N ALA A 159 -3.92 -0.11 19.04
CA ALA A 159 -4.50 1.07 18.43
C ALA A 159 -4.82 2.09 19.53
N PHE A 160 -4.15 3.24 19.50
CA PHE A 160 -4.59 4.43 20.23
C PHE A 160 -5.32 5.36 19.26
N ALA A 161 -6.32 6.10 19.75
CA ALA A 161 -7.28 6.88 18.97
C ALA A 161 -6.68 7.51 17.69
N GLY A 162 -7.03 6.94 16.53
CA GLY A 162 -6.61 7.40 15.20
C GLY A 162 -5.49 6.59 14.51
N ALA A 163 -4.82 5.66 15.20
CA ALA A 163 -3.79 4.80 14.60
C ALA A 163 -4.30 3.37 14.35
N ALA A 164 -4.07 2.85 13.15
CA ALA A 164 -4.38 1.46 12.82
C ALA A 164 -3.56 0.50 13.69
N ALA A 165 -4.21 -0.56 14.20
CA ALA A 165 -3.50 -1.65 14.86
C ALA A 165 -2.50 -2.26 13.88
N ARG A 166 -1.25 -2.41 14.30
CA ARG A 166 -0.20 -3.03 13.50
C ARG A 166 0.30 -4.27 14.21
N ALA A 167 0.35 -5.36 13.46
CA ALA A 167 0.95 -6.61 13.90
C ALA A 167 2.16 -6.90 13.02
N TRP A 168 3.17 -7.51 13.63
CA TRP A 168 4.41 -7.93 13.01
C TRP A 168 4.69 -9.36 13.43
N ALA A 169 5.22 -10.19 12.53
CA ALA A 169 5.50 -11.59 12.85
C ALA A 169 6.94 -11.95 12.48
N ALA A 170 7.55 -12.81 13.30
CA ALA A 170 8.85 -13.42 13.07
C ALA A 170 8.83 -14.86 13.57
N THR A 171 9.57 -15.74 12.90
CA THR A 171 9.74 -17.13 13.32
C THR A 171 11.22 -17.36 13.60
N LEU A 172 11.53 -17.80 14.81
CA LEU A 172 12.86 -18.22 15.22
C LEU A 172 12.94 -19.74 15.20
N VAL A 173 14.11 -20.28 14.87
CA VAL A 173 14.38 -21.73 14.94
C VAL A 173 15.58 -21.94 15.86
N LEU A 174 15.35 -22.58 17.00
CA LEU A 174 16.40 -22.92 17.96
C LEU A 174 16.75 -24.39 17.86
N LEU A 175 18.04 -24.69 17.71
CA LEU A 175 18.54 -26.06 17.74
C LEU A 175 18.80 -26.49 19.18
N VAL A 176 18.06 -27.49 19.66
CA VAL A 176 18.29 -28.12 20.97
C VAL A 176 19.18 -29.35 20.77
N PRO A 177 20.44 -29.32 21.26
CA PRO A 177 21.34 -30.47 21.14
C PRO A 177 20.93 -31.63 22.06
N ARG A 178 21.45 -32.82 21.77
CA ARG A 178 21.24 -33.99 22.65
C ARG A 178 21.80 -33.72 24.04
N PRO A 179 21.20 -34.26 25.12
CA PRO A 179 21.70 -34.09 26.49
C PRO A 179 23.13 -34.61 26.70
N ASP A 180 23.56 -35.59 25.89
CA ASP A 180 24.88 -36.20 25.89
C ASP A 180 25.84 -35.61 24.83
N ALA A 181 25.42 -34.57 24.09
CA ALA A 181 26.25 -33.98 23.05
C ALA A 181 27.52 -33.35 23.65
N THR A 182 28.68 -33.74 23.11
CA THR A 182 29.94 -33.12 23.50
C THR A 182 30.06 -31.72 22.90
N LEU A 183 30.95 -30.89 23.44
CA LEU A 183 31.25 -29.58 22.84
C LEU A 183 31.68 -29.71 21.37
N GLY A 184 32.37 -30.81 21.01
CA GLY A 184 32.73 -31.13 19.64
C GLY A 184 31.52 -31.40 18.76
N ASP A 185 30.54 -32.18 19.25
CA ASP A 185 29.30 -32.46 18.53
C ASP A 185 28.45 -31.19 18.33
N ILE A 186 28.36 -30.36 19.35
CA ILE A 186 27.67 -29.07 19.31
C ILE A 186 28.35 -28.15 18.28
N HIS A 187 29.68 -28.07 18.30
CA HIS A 187 30.45 -27.23 17.38
C HIS A 187 30.36 -27.71 15.92
N GLN A 188 30.44 -29.01 15.66
CA GLN A 188 30.29 -29.58 14.31
C GLN A 188 28.88 -29.34 13.75
N THR A 189 27.85 -29.52 14.57
CA THR A 189 26.46 -29.28 14.15
C THR A 189 26.25 -27.79 13.85
N PHE A 190 26.78 -26.90 14.69
CA PHE A 190 26.70 -25.45 14.50
C PHE A 190 27.42 -24.98 13.23
N LEU A 191 28.66 -25.43 12.99
CA LEU A 191 29.41 -25.15 11.77
C LEU A 191 28.70 -25.67 10.51
N SER A 192 28.05 -26.83 10.58
CA SER A 192 27.28 -27.38 9.45
C SER A 192 26.02 -26.58 9.12
N THR A 193 25.56 -25.73 10.03
CA THR A 193 24.37 -24.87 9.86
C THR A 193 24.73 -23.50 9.28
N HIS A 194 26.00 -23.08 9.37
CA HIS A 194 26.53 -21.90 8.68
C HIS A 194 26.93 -22.24 7.24
N LYS A 195 26.63 -21.33 6.32
CA LYS A 195 26.54 -21.63 4.87
C LYS A 195 27.88 -22.07 4.27
N ASN A 196 27.95 -23.32 3.84
CA ASN A 196 28.99 -23.84 2.95
C ASN A 196 28.77 -23.30 1.54
N VAL A 197 29.74 -22.57 0.98
CA VAL A 197 29.76 -22.22 -0.44
C VAL A 197 30.65 -23.23 -1.15
N ARG A 198 30.04 -24.12 -1.95
CA ARG A 198 30.78 -25.09 -2.76
C ARG A 198 30.83 -24.62 -4.21
N MET A 199 32.03 -24.46 -4.74
CA MET A 199 32.24 -24.07 -6.13
C MET A 199 32.80 -25.24 -6.92
N HIS A 200 32.18 -25.54 -8.06
CA HIS A 200 32.63 -26.57 -8.99
C HIS A 200 32.70 -25.98 -10.40
N ALA A 201 33.82 -26.20 -11.09
CA ALA A 201 34.01 -25.85 -12.50
C ALA A 201 34.39 -27.12 -13.27
N ASP A 202 33.75 -27.35 -14.41
CA ASP A 202 34.00 -28.51 -15.29
C ASP A 202 33.97 -28.09 -16.76
N ASP A 203 34.49 -28.93 -17.65
CA ASP A 203 34.49 -28.74 -19.12
C ASP A 203 35.00 -27.38 -19.61
N GLY A 204 36.16 -26.94 -19.09
CA GLY A 204 36.80 -25.69 -19.49
C GLY A 204 36.08 -24.42 -19.01
N ALA A 205 35.05 -24.56 -18.17
CA ALA A 205 34.38 -23.44 -17.54
C ALA A 205 35.27 -22.75 -16.50
N ILE A 206 35.05 -21.44 -16.32
CA ILE A 206 35.71 -20.63 -15.30
C ILE A 206 34.63 -20.14 -14.34
N THR A 207 34.67 -20.61 -13.10
CA THR A 207 33.76 -20.15 -12.04
C THR A 207 34.51 -19.16 -11.15
N ARG A 208 34.03 -17.92 -11.07
CA ARG A 208 34.61 -16.86 -10.24
C ARG A 208 33.61 -16.40 -9.20
N LEU A 209 34.06 -16.29 -7.95
CA LEU A 209 33.31 -15.69 -6.86
C LEU A 209 33.86 -14.28 -6.64
N GLN A 210 33.07 -13.26 -6.99
CA GLN A 210 33.43 -11.86 -6.80
C GLN A 210 32.32 -11.16 -6.00
N GLY A 211 32.71 -10.21 -5.14
CA GLY A 211 31.76 -9.38 -4.38
C GLY A 211 31.45 -9.81 -2.95
N LEU A 212 32.14 -10.82 -2.41
CA LEU A 212 32.00 -11.21 -0.99
C LEU A 212 32.34 -10.08 0.00
N ALA A 213 33.15 -9.10 -0.42
CA ALA A 213 33.57 -7.97 0.42
C ALA A 213 32.41 -7.04 0.86
N GLN A 214 31.30 -6.96 0.12
CA GLN A 214 30.16 -6.11 0.50
C GLN A 214 29.13 -6.82 1.41
N GLY A 215 29.21 -8.15 1.52
CA GLY A 215 28.46 -8.94 2.50
C GLY A 215 29.26 -9.31 3.75
N LEU A 216 30.60 -9.35 3.66
CA LEU A 216 31.50 -9.72 4.77
C LEU A 216 32.13 -8.54 5.53
N ALA A 217 31.73 -7.30 5.24
CA ALA A 217 32.13 -6.15 6.07
C ALA A 217 31.65 -6.27 7.55
N ALA A 218 30.81 -7.26 7.86
CA ALA A 218 30.29 -7.60 9.18
C ALA A 218 30.86 -8.92 9.76
N GLY A 219 32.11 -9.29 9.44
CA GLY A 219 32.91 -10.18 10.30
C GLY A 219 32.47 -11.65 10.42
N GLY A 220 31.80 -12.23 9.41
CA GLY A 220 31.53 -13.67 9.37
C GLY A 220 32.73 -14.51 8.89
N THR A 221 32.88 -15.73 9.39
CA THR A 221 33.81 -16.75 8.84
C THR A 221 33.13 -17.56 7.74
N LEU A 222 33.84 -17.79 6.64
CA LEU A 222 33.38 -18.55 5.47
C LEU A 222 34.26 -19.79 5.29
N ASP A 223 33.65 -20.98 5.14
CA ASP A 223 34.37 -22.20 4.80
C ASP A 223 34.20 -22.48 3.29
N ILE A 224 35.31 -22.62 2.55
CA ILE A 224 35.32 -22.66 1.08
C ILE A 224 36.02 -23.94 0.62
N ASP A 225 35.28 -24.84 -0.04
CA ASP A 225 35.79 -26.03 -0.69
C ASP A 225 35.88 -25.81 -2.22
N ILE A 226 37.09 -25.92 -2.79
CA ILE A 226 37.39 -25.59 -4.20
C ILE A 226 37.87 -26.85 -4.94
N GLY A 227 37.16 -27.22 -6.01
CA GLY A 227 37.54 -28.30 -6.91
C GLY A 227 37.60 -27.85 -8.37
N ALA A 228 38.68 -28.20 -9.07
CA ALA A 228 38.83 -28.03 -10.52
C ALA A 228 39.31 -29.34 -11.17
N ARG A 229 38.68 -29.73 -12.28
CA ARG A 229 39.01 -30.94 -13.05
C ARG A 229 39.01 -30.64 -14.56
N ASN A 230 39.64 -31.49 -15.36
CA ASN A 230 39.60 -31.42 -16.83
C ASN A 230 40.03 -30.06 -17.42
N ALA A 231 41.22 -29.58 -17.02
CA ALA A 231 41.81 -28.30 -17.46
C ALA A 231 40.99 -27.03 -17.14
N SER A 232 40.02 -27.13 -16.23
CA SER A 232 39.29 -25.97 -15.70
C SER A 232 40.10 -25.18 -14.67
N ILE A 233 39.70 -23.92 -14.45
CA ILE A 233 40.35 -23.00 -13.52
C ILE A 233 39.31 -22.50 -12.52
N ALA A 234 39.54 -22.82 -11.24
CA ALA A 234 38.84 -22.21 -10.12
C ALA A 234 39.76 -21.15 -9.49
N GLN A 235 39.33 -19.89 -9.52
CA GLN A 235 40.13 -18.76 -9.04
C GLN A 235 39.41 -18.06 -7.88
N LEU A 236 40.07 -18.02 -6.72
CA LEU A 236 39.65 -17.29 -5.54
C LEU A 236 40.58 -16.09 -5.38
N ASP A 237 40.01 -14.87 -5.34
CA ASP A 237 40.79 -13.64 -5.24
C ASP A 237 40.55 -12.97 -3.88
N PHE A 238 41.60 -12.89 -3.07
CA PHE A 238 41.62 -12.23 -1.77
C PHE A 238 42.06 -10.77 -1.84
N ALA A 239 42.39 -10.23 -3.02
CA ALA A 239 42.92 -8.87 -3.17
C ALA A 239 41.99 -7.77 -2.62
N ALA A 240 40.69 -8.07 -2.45
CA ALA A 240 39.73 -7.16 -1.81
C ALA A 240 39.86 -7.09 -0.27
N PHE A 241 40.53 -8.05 0.38
CA PHE A 241 40.78 -8.05 1.84
C PHE A 241 42.11 -7.41 2.22
N SER A 242 43.08 -7.39 1.30
CA SER A 242 44.37 -6.73 1.48
C SER A 242 44.39 -5.43 0.69
N GLY A 243 43.83 -4.37 1.25
CA GLY A 243 44.06 -3.03 0.74
C GLY A 243 45.54 -2.67 0.89
N GLY A 244 46.29 -2.73 -0.22
CA GLY A 244 47.58 -2.07 -0.39
C GLY A 244 48.82 -2.76 0.20
N ASP A 245 49.87 -2.79 -0.63
CA ASP A 245 51.21 -3.35 -0.44
C ASP A 245 51.75 -3.50 0.99
N GLY A 246 52.12 -4.73 1.34
CA GLY A 246 52.88 -5.07 2.53
C GLY A 246 52.17 -6.15 3.35
N GLY A 247 52.74 -7.36 3.38
CA GLY A 247 52.19 -8.55 4.02
C GLY A 247 51.58 -8.29 5.41
N GLY A 248 50.26 -8.14 5.44
CA GLY A 248 49.49 -7.99 6.66
C GLY A 248 49.12 -9.37 7.19
N LYS A 249 49.70 -9.74 8.34
CA LYS A 249 49.27 -10.90 9.14
C LYS A 249 47.74 -10.94 9.20
N VAL A 250 47.16 -12.06 8.78
CA VAL A 250 45.80 -12.45 9.17
C VAL A 250 45.86 -12.66 10.69
N ASN A 251 45.42 -11.65 11.44
CA ASN A 251 45.21 -11.79 12.86
C ASN A 251 44.01 -12.73 13.05
N LEU A 252 44.32 -14.00 13.32
CA LEU A 252 43.45 -14.90 14.07
C LEU A 252 43.35 -14.36 15.50
N ALA A 253 42.68 -13.22 15.67
CA ALA A 253 42.17 -12.84 16.97
C ALA A 253 41.08 -13.87 17.26
N LEU A 254 41.32 -14.77 18.21
CA LEU A 254 40.25 -15.57 18.83
C LEU A 254 39.26 -14.57 19.44
N PRO A 255 38.09 -14.33 18.83
CA PRO A 255 37.03 -13.69 19.56
C PRO A 255 36.48 -14.78 20.46
N THR A 256 36.45 -14.54 21.76
CA THR A 256 35.52 -15.24 22.64
C THR A 256 34.15 -15.24 21.96
N LEU A 257 33.75 -16.41 21.46
CA LEU A 257 32.50 -16.66 20.76
C LEU A 257 31.35 -16.12 21.62
N ALA A 258 30.66 -15.08 21.14
CA ALA A 258 29.22 -14.97 21.40
C ALA A 258 28.57 -15.91 20.39
N TRP A 259 27.98 -17.00 20.88
CA TRP A 259 27.53 -18.14 20.07
C TRP A 259 26.24 -17.89 19.26
N ASP A 260 25.71 -16.66 19.24
CA ASP A 260 24.38 -16.39 18.69
C ASP A 260 24.15 -14.88 18.51
N GLU A 261 24.46 -14.32 17.34
CA GLU A 261 23.94 -13.03 16.91
C GLU A 261 23.23 -13.24 15.57
N ASP A 262 21.91 -13.39 15.60
CA ASP A 262 21.09 -13.52 14.39
C ASP A 262 20.11 -12.35 14.28
N LEU A 263 19.98 -11.82 13.06
CA LEU A 263 19.06 -10.74 12.72
C LEU A 263 17.88 -11.33 11.93
N VAL A 264 16.73 -11.47 12.60
CA VAL A 264 15.52 -12.00 11.98
C VAL A 264 14.74 -10.84 11.37
N GLU A 265 14.55 -10.87 10.04
CA GLU A 265 13.69 -9.91 9.36
C GLU A 265 12.25 -10.12 9.82
N ILE A 266 11.63 -9.06 10.34
CA ILE A 266 10.25 -9.09 10.78
C ILE A 266 9.37 -8.88 9.56
N GLY A 267 8.48 -9.84 9.30
CA GLY A 267 7.48 -9.74 8.24
C GLY A 267 6.55 -8.56 8.51
N LEU A 268 6.49 -7.62 7.56
CA LEU A 268 5.41 -6.64 7.52
C LEU A 268 4.16 -7.36 7.00
N PRO A 269 2.97 -7.14 7.59
CA PRO A 269 1.74 -7.64 7.00
C PRO A 269 1.65 -7.10 5.57
N ALA A 270 1.23 -7.96 4.64
CA ALA A 270 1.12 -7.59 3.23
C ALA A 270 0.33 -6.28 3.12
N VAL A 271 0.97 -5.24 2.57
CA VAL A 271 0.28 -4.00 2.27
C VAL A 271 -0.77 -4.35 1.21
N PRO A 272 -2.08 -4.18 1.49
CA PRO A 272 -3.11 -4.44 0.50
C PRO A 272 -2.78 -3.63 -0.76
N SER A 273 -2.91 -4.25 -1.93
CA SER A 273 -2.72 -3.53 -3.18
C SER A 273 -3.72 -2.38 -3.25
N ALA A 274 -3.22 -1.15 -3.32
CA ALA A 274 -4.08 0.03 -3.41
C ALA A 274 -5.03 -0.07 -4.61
N HIS A 275 -6.26 0.42 -4.45
CA HIS A 275 -7.24 0.45 -5.54
C HIS A 275 -6.68 1.20 -6.76
N PRO A 276 -6.91 0.73 -8.01
CA PRO A 276 -6.41 1.39 -9.23
C PRO A 276 -6.96 2.81 -9.46
N CYS A 277 -8.06 3.18 -8.80
CA CYS A 277 -8.61 4.54 -8.80
C CYS A 277 -8.98 4.95 -7.37
N PRO A 278 -8.02 5.43 -6.56
CA PRO A 278 -8.30 5.83 -5.18
C PRO A 278 -9.28 7.01 -5.14
N ALA A 279 -10.39 6.86 -4.43
CA ALA A 279 -11.42 7.89 -4.29
C ALA A 279 -12.36 7.57 -3.13
N SER A 280 -12.59 8.55 -2.24
CA SER A 280 -13.62 8.51 -1.19
C SER A 280 -14.95 9.14 -1.63
N SER A 281 -14.99 9.76 -2.80
CA SER A 281 -16.20 10.26 -3.44
C SER A 281 -16.14 10.10 -4.95
N ALA A 282 -17.26 9.73 -5.55
CA ALA A 282 -17.34 9.40 -6.98
C ALA A 282 -18.75 9.60 -7.52
N CYS A 283 -18.91 9.46 -8.83
CA CYS A 283 -20.22 9.50 -9.47
C CYS A 283 -20.31 8.50 -10.61
N LEU A 284 -21.42 7.78 -10.64
CA LEU A 284 -21.89 7.05 -11.80
C LEU A 284 -22.86 7.94 -12.57
N VAL A 285 -22.49 8.25 -13.82
CA VAL A 285 -23.26 9.13 -14.70
C VAL A 285 -23.95 8.28 -15.75
N GLN A 286 -25.28 8.26 -15.74
CA GLN A 286 -26.08 7.64 -16.78
C GLN A 286 -26.33 8.68 -17.88
N ALA A 287 -26.13 8.34 -19.14
CA ALA A 287 -26.38 9.28 -20.24
C ALA A 287 -27.88 9.59 -20.39
N GLU A 288 -28.71 8.56 -20.29
CA GLU A 288 -30.17 8.62 -20.44
C GLU A 288 -30.82 8.06 -19.17
N PRO A 289 -31.34 8.91 -18.26
CA PRO A 289 -31.95 8.43 -17.03
C PRO A 289 -33.22 7.64 -17.33
N ASP A 290 -33.44 6.56 -16.60
CA ASP A 290 -34.65 5.73 -16.70
C ASP A 290 -35.44 5.72 -15.36
N ALA A 291 -36.56 5.01 -15.32
CA ALA A 291 -37.40 4.95 -14.12
C ALA A 291 -36.70 4.31 -12.90
N GLY A 292 -35.66 3.50 -13.12
CA GLY A 292 -34.90 2.81 -12.09
C GLY A 292 -33.65 3.58 -11.65
N PHE A 293 -32.98 4.26 -12.56
CA PHE A 293 -31.66 4.85 -12.35
C PHE A 293 -31.65 6.35 -12.70
N PRO A 294 -31.26 7.24 -11.76
CA PRO A 294 -31.21 8.67 -12.04
C PRO A 294 -29.95 9.04 -12.83
N ARG A 295 -29.96 10.26 -13.39
CA ARG A 295 -28.83 10.79 -14.17
C ARG A 295 -27.49 10.66 -13.43
N HIS A 296 -27.48 10.97 -12.14
CA HIS A 296 -26.29 10.88 -11.29
C HIS A 296 -26.58 10.01 -10.07
N LEU A 297 -25.82 8.92 -9.92
CA LEU A 297 -25.67 8.23 -8.66
C LEU A 297 -24.36 8.71 -8.01
N ARG A 298 -24.47 9.50 -6.95
CA ARG A 298 -23.32 10.06 -6.22
C ARG A 298 -22.92 9.12 -5.09
N LEU A 299 -21.63 8.80 -5.04
CA LEU A 299 -21.04 7.84 -4.12
C LEU A 299 -20.18 8.57 -3.10
N PHE A 300 -20.33 8.23 -1.82
CA PHE A 300 -19.54 8.78 -0.73
C PHE A 300 -19.12 7.65 0.22
N ALA A 301 -17.82 7.46 0.40
CA ALA A 301 -17.25 6.53 1.36
C ALA A 301 -16.52 7.30 2.44
N LEU A 302 -17.29 7.78 3.44
CA LEU A 302 -16.82 8.62 4.53
C LEU A 302 -17.37 8.09 5.85
N ASP A 303 -16.60 8.18 6.93
CA ASP A 303 -17.06 7.79 8.27
C ASP A 303 -18.26 8.64 8.74
N GLU A 304 -18.21 9.93 8.39
CA GLU A 304 -19.30 10.89 8.54
C GLU A 304 -19.47 11.65 7.22
N CYS A 305 -20.70 11.69 6.71
CA CYS A 305 -21.07 12.43 5.52
C CYS A 305 -21.97 13.61 5.90
N VAL A 306 -21.52 14.82 5.61
CA VAL A 306 -22.25 16.05 5.88
C VAL A 306 -23.13 16.39 4.68
N LEU A 307 -24.44 16.47 4.91
CA LEU A 307 -25.42 16.93 3.95
C LEU A 307 -25.61 18.43 4.12
N GLY A 308 -25.62 19.18 3.02
CA GLY A 308 -25.63 20.64 3.10
C GLY A 308 -26.10 21.34 1.86
N ARG A 309 -26.18 22.65 1.93
CA ARG A 309 -26.56 23.52 0.80
C ARG A 309 -25.53 23.40 -0.33
N PHE A 310 -26.01 23.39 -1.58
CA PHE A 310 -25.17 23.54 -2.75
C PHE A 310 -24.49 24.91 -2.75
N GLU A 311 -23.16 24.91 -2.78
CA GLU A 311 -22.32 26.10 -2.88
C GLU A 311 -21.22 25.83 -3.91
N THR A 312 -21.01 26.78 -4.82
CA THR A 312 -19.99 26.66 -5.87
C THR A 312 -18.56 26.88 -5.36
N ALA A 313 -18.41 27.53 -4.20
CA ALA A 313 -17.14 27.82 -3.58
C ALA A 313 -17.24 27.60 -2.06
N HIS A 314 -16.18 27.04 -1.47
CA HIS A 314 -16.05 26.86 -0.02
C HIS A 314 -17.19 26.09 0.66
N ALA A 315 -17.75 25.09 -0.03
CA ALA A 315 -18.84 24.30 0.52
C ALA A 315 -18.41 23.61 1.83
N GLU A 316 -19.25 23.73 2.86
CA GLU A 316 -18.99 23.18 4.20
C GLU A 316 -19.44 21.70 4.36
N ALA A 317 -20.05 21.14 3.31
CA ALA A 317 -20.66 19.82 3.28
C ALA A 317 -20.09 18.95 2.15
N ASP A 318 -20.15 17.63 2.35
CA ASP A 318 -19.68 16.63 1.38
C ASP A 318 -20.77 16.36 0.32
N LEU A 319 -22.01 16.18 0.78
CA LEU A 319 -23.18 15.94 -0.04
C LEU A 319 -23.97 17.23 -0.18
N LEU A 320 -23.80 17.85 -1.34
CA LEU A 320 -24.37 19.14 -1.67
C LEU A 320 -25.78 19.00 -2.26
N LEU A 321 -26.75 19.67 -1.67
CA LEU A 321 -28.17 19.59 -1.99
C LEU A 321 -28.69 20.94 -2.48
N GLN A 322 -29.55 20.88 -3.49
CA GLN A 322 -30.25 22.05 -4.03
C GLN A 322 -31.71 21.73 -4.28
N HIS A 323 -32.54 22.76 -4.19
CA HIS A 323 -33.94 22.69 -4.57
C HIS A 323 -34.07 22.51 -6.08
N HIS A 324 -35.03 21.68 -6.49
CA HIS A 324 -35.46 21.55 -7.87
C HIS A 324 -36.89 22.05 -8.00
N GLY A 325 -37.10 23.06 -8.85
CA GLY A 325 -38.42 23.53 -9.26
C GLY A 325 -38.87 22.89 -10.57
N GLU A 326 -39.95 23.41 -11.14
CA GLU A 326 -40.51 22.94 -12.42
C GLU A 326 -39.52 23.05 -13.60
N HIS A 327 -38.58 23.99 -13.52
CA HIS A 327 -37.59 24.26 -14.57
C HIS A 327 -36.20 23.67 -14.27
N GLY A 328 -36.09 22.80 -13.25
CA GLY A 328 -34.83 22.20 -12.83
C GLY A 328 -34.22 22.87 -11.59
N PRO A 329 -32.88 22.83 -11.42
CA PRO A 329 -32.24 23.27 -10.19
C PRO A 329 -32.35 24.79 -9.99
N ASP A 330 -32.73 25.19 -8.77
CA ASP A 330 -32.87 26.59 -8.37
C ASP A 330 -31.85 26.93 -7.28
N ALA A 331 -30.69 27.43 -7.66
CA ALA A 331 -29.59 27.73 -6.73
C ALA A 331 -29.86 28.96 -5.83
N GLY A 332 -30.67 29.93 -6.28
CA GLY A 332 -30.88 31.22 -5.60
C GLY A 332 -32.15 31.30 -4.75
N GLY A 333 -33.17 30.52 -5.08
CA GLY A 333 -34.48 30.54 -4.42
C GLY A 333 -34.53 29.65 -3.18
N LEU A 334 -35.24 28.53 -3.22
CA LEU A 334 -35.47 27.72 -2.01
C LEU A 334 -34.22 27.00 -1.50
N THR A 335 -33.18 26.85 -2.32
CA THR A 335 -31.88 26.30 -1.90
C THR A 335 -31.26 27.07 -0.72
N ARG A 336 -31.52 28.38 -0.59
CA ARG A 336 -31.04 29.19 0.55
C ARG A 336 -31.63 28.79 1.90
N ARG A 337 -32.69 27.96 1.89
CA ARG A 337 -33.35 27.37 3.08
C ARG A 337 -32.67 26.09 3.55
N LEU A 338 -31.59 25.68 2.89
CA LEU A 338 -30.65 24.71 3.39
C LEU A 338 -29.49 25.44 4.10
N SER A 339 -29.02 24.88 5.22
CA SER A 339 -27.79 25.31 5.87
C SER A 339 -26.56 24.75 5.13
N GLY A 340 -25.42 25.46 5.20
CA GLY A 340 -24.13 24.98 4.65
C GLY A 340 -23.79 23.59 5.19
N ARG A 341 -23.94 23.39 6.49
CA ARG A 341 -24.07 22.08 7.14
C ARG A 341 -25.49 21.89 7.65
N HIS A 342 -26.24 20.96 7.07
CA HIS A 342 -27.65 20.75 7.38
C HIS A 342 -27.85 19.52 8.26
N ALA A 343 -27.30 18.39 7.86
CA ALA A 343 -27.39 17.15 8.61
C ALA A 343 -26.07 16.38 8.50
N THR A 344 -25.78 15.52 9.47
CA THR A 344 -24.67 14.56 9.37
C THR A 344 -25.24 13.16 9.36
N VAL A 345 -24.70 12.30 8.49
CA VAL A 345 -25.04 10.89 8.41
C VAL A 345 -23.78 10.08 8.66
N ARG A 346 -23.85 9.11 9.56
CA ARG A 346 -22.70 8.26 9.92
C ARG A 346 -23.12 6.83 10.22
N ALA A 347 -22.16 5.92 10.16
CA ALA A 347 -22.37 4.55 10.64
C ALA A 347 -22.41 4.54 12.18
N GLY A 348 -23.48 3.99 12.74
CA GLY A 348 -23.68 3.76 14.17
C GLY A 348 -23.75 2.26 14.51
N ARG A 349 -24.03 1.96 15.78
CA ARG A 349 -24.06 0.56 16.28
C ARG A 349 -25.14 -0.32 15.63
N HIS A 350 -26.21 0.29 15.11
CA HIS A 350 -27.39 -0.41 14.60
C HIS A 350 -27.68 -0.07 13.12
N GLY A 351 -26.65 0.30 12.36
CA GLY A 351 -26.78 0.76 10.97
C GLY A 351 -26.44 2.24 10.88
N PHE A 352 -27.11 3.00 10.00
CA PHE A 352 -26.83 4.41 9.81
C PHE A 352 -27.70 5.30 10.69
N GLU A 353 -27.15 6.40 11.17
CA GLU A 353 -27.87 7.43 11.92
C GLU A 353 -27.74 8.79 11.25
N ILE A 354 -28.76 9.63 11.43
CA ILE A 354 -28.78 11.02 10.97
C ILE A 354 -28.93 11.96 12.16
N GLU A 355 -28.24 13.09 12.11
CA GLU A 355 -28.29 14.14 13.12
C GLU A 355 -28.58 15.50 12.46
N ASP A 356 -29.51 16.26 13.05
CA ASP A 356 -29.82 17.62 12.62
C ASP A 356 -28.85 18.63 13.22
N VAL A 357 -28.06 19.29 12.37
CA VAL A 357 -27.14 20.38 12.76
C VAL A 357 -27.56 21.73 12.17
N SER A 358 -28.70 21.77 11.48
CA SER A 358 -29.14 22.89 10.67
C SER A 358 -29.66 24.08 11.48
N ARG A 359 -29.89 25.18 10.76
CA ARG A 359 -30.66 26.34 11.25
C ARG A 359 -32.17 26.16 11.07
N TYR A 360 -32.59 25.44 10.03
CA TYR A 360 -33.98 25.42 9.57
C TYR A 360 -34.76 24.17 9.98
N GLY A 361 -34.10 23.24 10.65
CA GLY A 361 -34.64 21.96 11.08
C GLY A 361 -34.77 20.98 9.92
N LEU A 362 -34.62 19.69 10.21
CA LEU A 362 -35.05 18.60 9.33
C LEU A 362 -36.25 17.86 9.93
N LEU A 363 -37.04 17.21 9.09
CA LEU A 363 -38.12 16.32 9.52
C LEU A 363 -37.81 14.89 9.12
N LEU A 364 -38.00 13.97 10.05
CA LEU A 364 -37.99 12.53 9.81
C LEU A 364 -39.43 12.04 9.94
N ASP A 365 -40.00 11.51 8.85
CA ASP A 365 -41.41 11.11 8.75
C ASP A 365 -42.38 12.22 9.21
N GLY A 366 -42.03 13.49 8.93
CA GLY A 366 -42.82 14.67 9.30
C GLY A 366 -42.61 15.19 10.73
N VAL A 367 -41.73 14.56 11.52
CA VAL A 367 -41.43 14.95 12.91
C VAL A 367 -40.01 15.49 13.01
N TRP A 368 -39.82 16.63 13.67
CA TRP A 368 -38.48 17.13 13.99
C TRP A 368 -37.90 16.34 15.18
N PRO A 369 -36.79 15.60 15.01
CA PRO A 369 -36.22 14.81 16.10
C PRO A 369 -35.57 15.64 17.22
N GLY A 370 -35.32 16.92 16.97
CA GLY A 370 -34.53 17.80 17.82
C GLY A 370 -33.10 17.97 17.29
N LYS A 371 -32.54 19.15 17.53
CA LYS A 371 -31.19 19.51 17.09
C LYS A 371 -30.13 18.71 17.86
N HIS A 372 -29.06 18.30 17.19
CA HIS A 372 -27.94 17.51 17.75
C HIS A 372 -28.35 16.20 18.41
N LYS A 373 -29.48 15.64 17.98
CA LYS A 373 -29.96 14.34 18.43
C LYS A 373 -29.80 13.32 17.32
N PRO A 374 -28.86 12.37 17.44
CA PRO A 374 -28.73 11.29 16.47
C PRO A 374 -29.97 10.40 16.48
N VAL A 375 -30.46 10.06 15.29
CA VAL A 375 -31.63 9.18 15.11
C VAL A 375 -31.27 8.06 14.14
N PRO A 376 -31.50 6.78 14.51
CA PRO A 376 -31.27 5.66 13.59
C PRO A 376 -32.20 5.74 12.39
N LEU A 377 -31.63 5.61 11.19
CA LEU A 377 -32.38 5.57 9.94
C LEU A 377 -33.12 4.24 9.81
N ARG A 378 -34.30 4.28 9.20
CA ARG A 378 -35.15 3.10 8.96
C ARG A 378 -35.52 3.02 7.48
N LEU A 379 -35.73 1.82 6.98
CA LEU A 379 -36.12 1.61 5.60
C LEU A 379 -37.47 2.29 5.34
N GLY A 380 -37.58 3.06 4.26
CA GLY A 380 -38.75 3.85 3.91
C GLY A 380 -38.88 5.20 4.62
N MET A 381 -37.99 5.52 5.57
CA MET A 381 -38.03 6.80 6.29
C MET A 381 -37.87 7.96 5.31
N ARG A 382 -38.76 8.95 5.43
CA ARG A 382 -38.74 10.19 4.64
C ARG A 382 -37.98 11.27 5.41
N ILE A 383 -37.00 11.89 4.75
CA ILE A 383 -36.14 12.94 5.30
C ILE A 383 -36.43 14.23 4.53
N GLU A 384 -37.08 15.19 5.17
CA GLU A 384 -37.30 16.53 4.62
C GLU A 384 -36.29 17.49 5.22
N LEU A 385 -35.42 18.08 4.39
CA LEU A 385 -34.31 18.92 4.85
C LEU A 385 -34.76 20.35 5.21
N THR A 386 -36.04 20.58 5.49
CA THR A 386 -36.53 21.86 5.97
C THR A 386 -37.83 21.65 6.74
N ALA A 387 -37.85 21.97 8.03
CA ALA A 387 -39.05 21.85 8.86
C ALA A 387 -40.10 22.96 8.58
N SER A 388 -39.64 24.11 8.07
CA SER A 388 -40.48 25.31 7.89
C SER A 388 -41.11 25.44 6.50
N ILE A 389 -40.54 24.80 5.47
CA ILE A 389 -40.98 24.88 4.08
C ILE A 389 -40.89 23.48 3.50
N ARG A 390 -42.04 22.92 3.10
CA ARG A 390 -42.08 21.57 2.53
C ARG A 390 -41.53 21.55 1.12
N GLY A 391 -40.99 20.40 0.73
CA GLY A 391 -40.61 20.14 -0.67
C GLY A 391 -39.33 20.82 -1.16
N VAL A 392 -38.52 21.43 -0.26
CA VAL A 392 -37.21 22.00 -0.65
C VAL A 392 -36.29 20.90 -1.17
N VAL A 393 -35.94 19.95 -0.30
CA VAL A 393 -35.29 18.68 -0.65
C VAL A 393 -35.91 17.60 0.21
N THR A 394 -36.37 16.53 -0.44
CA THR A 394 -36.92 15.37 0.25
C THR A 394 -36.27 14.08 -0.24
N LEU A 395 -35.67 13.37 0.72
CA LEU A 395 -35.03 12.09 0.50
C LEU A 395 -35.86 10.97 1.12
N VAL A 396 -35.73 9.76 0.59
CA VAL A 396 -36.26 8.54 1.20
C VAL A 396 -35.14 7.55 1.36
N VAL A 397 -35.06 6.93 2.54
CA VAL A 397 -34.17 5.80 2.80
C VAL A 397 -34.71 4.59 2.04
N THR A 398 -34.03 4.23 0.96
CA THR A 398 -34.48 3.17 0.06
C THR A 398 -33.68 1.88 0.17
N ALA A 399 -32.48 1.92 0.75
CA ALA A 399 -31.78 0.73 1.20
C ALA A 399 -30.98 1.02 2.47
N LEU A 400 -30.94 0.03 3.36
CA LEU A 400 -30.11 -0.03 4.56
C LEU A 400 -29.39 -1.38 4.56
N LEU A 401 -28.19 -1.40 4.01
CA LEU A 401 -27.28 -2.54 4.00
C LEU A 401 -26.21 -2.32 5.07
N ASP A 402 -25.55 -3.39 5.51
CA ASP A 402 -24.50 -3.30 6.54
C ASP A 402 -23.32 -2.39 6.15
N HIS A 403 -23.07 -2.27 4.84
CA HIS A 403 -21.99 -1.49 4.26
C HIS A 403 -22.50 -0.24 3.52
N ALA A 404 -23.81 -0.04 3.38
CA ALA A 404 -24.34 0.99 2.48
C ALA A 404 -25.72 1.53 2.90
N LEU A 405 -25.93 2.83 2.70
CA LEU A 405 -27.20 3.53 2.77
C LEU A 405 -27.52 4.12 1.40
N VAL A 406 -28.74 3.92 0.89
CA VAL A 406 -29.20 4.53 -0.37
C VAL A 406 -30.33 5.51 -0.12
N LEU A 407 -30.13 6.76 -0.54
CA LEU A 407 -31.07 7.86 -0.42
C LEU A 407 -31.55 8.30 -1.81
N HIS A 408 -32.83 8.09 -2.10
CA HIS A 408 -33.45 8.61 -3.33
C HIS A 408 -34.14 9.94 -3.08
N ARG A 409 -33.99 10.87 -4.02
CA ARG A 409 -34.85 12.05 -4.07
C ARG A 409 -36.27 11.65 -4.48
N VAL A 410 -37.25 12.20 -3.78
CA VAL A 410 -38.69 12.07 -4.08
C VAL A 410 -39.37 13.42 -4.29
N ASP A 411 -38.57 14.46 -4.47
CA ASP A 411 -38.95 15.78 -4.97
C ASP A 411 -38.72 15.87 -6.49
N ALA A 412 -38.87 17.07 -7.07
CA ALA A 412 -38.69 17.29 -8.52
C ALA A 412 -37.28 16.94 -9.04
N GLY A 413 -36.28 16.78 -8.16
CA GLY A 413 -34.95 16.29 -8.49
C GLY A 413 -34.83 14.76 -8.57
N GLY A 414 -35.91 14.00 -8.45
CA GLY A 414 -35.92 12.53 -8.41
C GLY A 414 -35.26 11.79 -9.58
N GLY A 415 -35.23 12.40 -10.77
CA GLY A 415 -34.52 11.89 -11.94
C GLY A 415 -33.08 12.43 -12.10
N ALA A 416 -32.72 13.46 -11.33
CA ALA A 416 -31.41 14.10 -11.44
C ALA A 416 -30.35 13.40 -10.57
N GLU A 417 -30.70 13.02 -9.34
CA GLU A 417 -29.73 12.54 -8.35
C GLU A 417 -30.29 11.43 -7.45
N CYS A 418 -29.44 10.45 -7.15
CA CYS A 418 -29.53 9.53 -6.01
C CYS A 418 -28.17 9.47 -5.31
N PHE A 419 -28.18 9.14 -4.03
CA PHE A 419 -26.99 9.14 -3.19
C PHE A 419 -26.79 7.77 -2.56
N MET A 420 -25.58 7.24 -2.63
CA MET A 420 -25.17 6.02 -1.94
C MET A 420 -24.01 6.36 -1.01
N LEU A 421 -24.26 6.20 0.29
CA LEU A 421 -23.29 6.42 1.36
C LEU A 421 -22.77 5.05 1.79
N LEU A 422 -21.48 4.84 1.64
CA LEU A 422 -20.79 3.57 1.85
C LEU A 422 -19.93 3.67 3.11
N ALA A 423 -19.98 2.64 3.96
CA ALA A 423 -19.04 2.53 5.05
C ALA A 423 -17.63 2.29 4.48
N PRO A 424 -16.63 3.12 4.80
CA PRO A 424 -15.27 2.93 4.30
C PRO A 424 -14.73 1.56 4.67
N GLU A 425 -13.99 0.94 3.74
CA GLU A 425 -13.29 -0.32 3.94
C GLU A 425 -14.19 -1.49 4.37
N ARG A 426 -15.48 -1.43 4.02
CA ARG A 426 -16.47 -2.44 4.38
C ARG A 426 -17.08 -3.08 3.15
N ALA A 427 -16.82 -4.37 2.97
CA ALA A 427 -17.40 -5.20 1.92
C ALA A 427 -18.84 -5.65 2.27
N PRO A 428 -19.65 -6.02 1.27
CA PRO A 428 -20.94 -6.68 1.50
C PRO A 428 -20.74 -8.02 2.23
N ALA A 429 -21.69 -8.38 3.10
CA ALA A 429 -21.70 -9.70 3.71
C ALA A 429 -21.91 -10.78 2.62
N PRO A 430 -21.26 -11.96 2.76
CA PRO A 430 -21.43 -13.06 1.81
C PRO A 430 -22.88 -13.56 1.80
N PRO A 431 -23.38 -14.05 0.65
CA PRO A 431 -24.73 -14.57 0.54
C PRO A 431 -24.96 -15.76 1.49
N GLY A 432 -26.08 -15.75 2.23
CA GLY A 432 -26.49 -16.86 3.11
C GLY A 432 -26.27 -16.64 4.61
N THR A 433 -25.70 -15.52 5.04
CA THR A 433 -25.75 -15.11 6.45
C THR A 433 -27.14 -14.59 6.81
N GLU A 434 -27.61 -14.84 8.04
CA GLU A 434 -28.94 -14.40 8.50
C GLU A 434 -29.13 -12.87 8.45
N ASP A 435 -28.02 -12.11 8.49
CA ASP A 435 -27.97 -10.65 8.31
C ASP A 435 -28.06 -10.19 6.85
N SER A 436 -27.96 -11.10 5.86
CA SER A 436 -28.08 -10.81 4.43
C SER A 436 -29.51 -10.57 3.94
N ALA A 437 -30.48 -10.38 4.85
CA ALA A 437 -31.83 -9.94 4.47
C ALA A 437 -31.73 -8.50 3.92
N ALA A 438 -31.59 -8.37 2.61
CA ALA A 438 -31.48 -7.08 1.92
C ALA A 438 -32.67 -6.18 2.30
N ARG A 439 -32.44 -5.22 3.21
CA ARG A 439 -33.41 -4.20 3.58
C ARG A 439 -33.38 -3.11 2.50
N ALA A 440 -33.89 -3.44 1.32
CA ALA A 440 -33.97 -2.54 0.19
C ALA A 440 -35.40 -2.50 -0.36
N LEU A 441 -35.88 -1.31 -0.68
CA LEU A 441 -37.10 -1.10 -1.45
C LEU A 441 -36.83 -1.47 -2.93
N PRO A 442 -37.86 -1.81 -3.72
CA PRO A 442 -37.68 -2.32 -5.09
C PRO A 442 -36.76 -1.47 -5.98
N ARG A 443 -36.86 -0.13 -5.89
CA ARG A 443 -36.01 0.79 -6.67
C ARG A 443 -34.52 0.63 -6.35
N ALA A 444 -34.16 0.52 -5.07
CA ALA A 444 -32.76 0.34 -4.67
C ALA A 444 -32.29 -1.12 -4.81
N ALA A 445 -33.20 -2.10 -4.75
CA ALA A 445 -32.87 -3.51 -4.97
C ALA A 445 -32.42 -3.80 -6.41
N ALA A 446 -32.85 -2.98 -7.38
CA ALA A 446 -32.44 -3.07 -8.78
C ALA A 446 -31.10 -2.36 -9.08
N MET A 447 -30.54 -1.60 -8.14
CA MET A 447 -29.27 -0.89 -8.32
C MET A 447 -28.06 -1.85 -8.20
N PRO A 448 -26.90 -1.50 -8.81
CA PRO A 448 -25.69 -2.30 -8.68
C PRO A 448 -25.24 -2.34 -7.21
N LEU A 449 -24.73 -3.50 -6.77
CA LEU A 449 -24.17 -3.63 -5.43
C LEU A 449 -22.74 -3.09 -5.42
N LEU A 450 -22.54 -1.98 -4.71
CA LEU A 450 -21.27 -1.27 -4.66
C LEU A 450 -20.74 -1.24 -3.23
N PHE A 451 -19.42 -1.22 -3.08
CA PHE A 451 -18.74 -1.11 -1.79
C PHE A 451 -17.42 -0.35 -1.91
N HIS A 452 -16.83 0.01 -0.77
CA HIS A 452 -15.54 0.68 -0.72
C HIS A 452 -14.50 -0.21 -0.04
N ARG A 453 -13.33 -0.37 -0.67
CA ARG A 453 -12.20 -1.13 -0.14
C ARG A 453 -10.90 -0.69 -0.82
N ASP A 454 -9.79 -0.80 -0.09
CA ASP A 454 -8.45 -0.47 -0.56
C ASP A 454 -8.34 1.00 -1.05
N GLY A 455 -9.16 1.89 -0.47
CA GLY A 455 -9.20 3.31 -0.84
C GLY A 455 -10.02 3.65 -2.09
N GLY A 456 -10.84 2.74 -2.65
CA GLY A 456 -11.70 3.06 -3.78
C GLY A 456 -12.96 2.21 -3.89
N PHE A 457 -13.75 2.47 -4.94
CA PHE A 457 -15.07 1.87 -5.15
C PHE A 457 -15.01 0.61 -5.99
N TRP A 458 -15.78 -0.39 -5.59
CA TRP A 458 -15.88 -1.70 -6.24
C TRP A 458 -17.33 -2.05 -6.52
N HIS A 459 -17.54 -2.85 -7.56
CA HIS A 459 -18.78 -3.56 -7.83
C HIS A 459 -18.67 -5.01 -7.36
N PHE A 460 -19.75 -5.54 -6.81
CA PHE A 460 -19.87 -6.95 -6.41
C PHE A 460 -20.98 -7.65 -7.20
N ASP A 461 -20.62 -8.67 -7.96
CA ASP A 461 -21.59 -9.57 -8.59
C ASP A 461 -21.99 -10.68 -7.60
N ARG A 462 -23.24 -10.65 -7.13
CA ARG A 462 -23.75 -11.65 -6.17
C ARG A 462 -23.83 -13.06 -6.74
N ALA A 463 -23.99 -13.21 -8.06
CA ALA A 463 -24.16 -14.53 -8.67
C ALA A 463 -22.82 -15.26 -8.81
N SER A 464 -21.78 -14.54 -9.24
CA SER A 464 -20.43 -15.11 -9.41
C SER A 464 -19.53 -14.92 -8.18
N GLY A 465 -19.87 -14.01 -7.28
CA GLY A 465 -18.99 -13.55 -6.18
C GLY A 465 -17.83 -12.68 -6.67
N GLN A 466 -17.83 -12.26 -7.94
CA GLN A 466 -16.74 -11.50 -8.52
C GLN A 466 -16.77 -10.03 -8.08
N GLU A 467 -15.60 -9.52 -7.71
CA GLU A 467 -15.38 -8.12 -7.37
C GLU A 467 -14.66 -7.40 -8.50
N THR A 468 -15.23 -6.29 -8.99
CA THR A 468 -14.65 -5.51 -10.09
C THR A 468 -14.34 -4.09 -9.62
N PRO A 469 -13.09 -3.60 -9.76
CA PRO A 469 -12.74 -2.24 -9.38
C PRO A 469 -13.42 -1.24 -10.32
N LEU A 470 -14.00 -0.17 -9.76
CA LEU A 470 -14.63 0.88 -10.53
C LEU A 470 -13.61 1.96 -10.88
N THR A 471 -13.34 2.10 -12.16
CA THR A 471 -12.43 3.10 -12.71
C THR A 471 -13.07 3.76 -13.93
N PRO A 472 -12.59 4.92 -14.38
CA PRO A 472 -13.06 5.52 -15.63
C PRO A 472 -12.90 4.62 -16.87
N ALA A 473 -12.03 3.61 -16.81
CA ALA A 473 -11.81 2.63 -17.88
C ALA A 473 -12.66 1.35 -17.73
N THR A 474 -13.39 1.19 -16.62
CA THR A 474 -14.21 0.00 -16.38
C THR A 474 -15.45 0.03 -17.29
N ILE A 475 -15.69 -1.06 -18.04
CA ILE A 475 -16.86 -1.21 -18.92
C ILE A 475 -18.05 -1.66 -18.08
N LEU A 476 -18.88 -0.71 -17.66
CA LEU A 476 -19.95 -0.93 -16.69
C LEU A 476 -21.15 -1.68 -17.28
N GLU A 477 -21.40 -1.57 -18.58
CA GLU A 477 -22.55 -2.20 -19.25
C GLU A 477 -22.51 -3.73 -19.21
N ARG A 478 -21.35 -4.30 -18.87
CA ARG A 478 -21.15 -5.75 -18.73
C ARG A 478 -21.34 -6.24 -17.30
N LEU A 479 -21.51 -5.34 -16.33
CA LEU A 479 -21.60 -5.65 -14.91
C LEU A 479 -23.06 -5.80 -14.48
N ALA A 480 -23.31 -6.74 -13.56
CA ALA A 480 -24.66 -6.99 -13.05
C ALA A 480 -25.26 -5.76 -12.33
N GLY A 481 -26.53 -5.45 -12.64
CA GLY A 481 -27.25 -4.31 -12.06
C GLY A 481 -26.98 -2.96 -12.73
N PHE A 482 -26.11 -2.90 -13.73
CA PHE A 482 -25.97 -1.72 -14.60
C PHE A 482 -26.86 -1.85 -15.83
N HIS A 483 -27.49 -0.74 -16.22
CA HIS A 483 -28.38 -0.66 -17.37
C HIS A 483 -28.11 0.61 -18.18
N GLY A 484 -28.12 0.49 -19.52
CA GLY A 484 -27.83 1.60 -20.42
C GLY A 484 -26.37 2.08 -20.39
N ALA A 485 -26.09 3.22 -21.01
CA ALA A 485 -24.76 3.81 -21.05
C ALA A 485 -24.45 4.53 -19.73
N VAL A 486 -23.62 3.91 -18.90
CA VAL A 486 -23.20 4.41 -17.58
C VAL A 486 -21.68 4.53 -17.56
N ARG A 487 -21.17 5.66 -17.06
CA ARG A 487 -19.73 5.87 -16.85
C ARG A 487 -19.40 6.16 -15.40
N PHE A 488 -18.26 5.68 -14.93
CA PHE A 488 -17.71 6.01 -13.62
C PHE A 488 -16.79 7.22 -13.70
N THR A 489 -16.86 8.08 -12.69
CA THR A 489 -15.95 9.20 -12.50
C THR A 489 -15.50 9.26 -11.04
N GLY A 490 -14.21 9.46 -10.79
CA GLY A 490 -13.65 9.63 -9.44
C GLY A 490 -13.93 11.01 -8.81
N ARG A 491 -15.03 11.66 -9.23
CA ARG A 491 -15.49 12.94 -8.68
C ARG A 491 -17.00 12.85 -8.44
N PRO A 492 -17.51 13.36 -7.31
CA PRO A 492 -18.93 13.29 -7.02
C PRO A 492 -19.77 14.19 -7.92
N ARG A 493 -19.17 15.25 -8.50
CA ARG A 493 -19.78 16.27 -9.37
C ARG A 493 -18.93 16.51 -10.63
N PRO A 494 -18.94 15.60 -11.63
CA PRO A 494 -18.18 15.80 -12.87
C PRO A 494 -18.63 17.02 -13.68
N GLU A 495 -19.88 17.47 -13.53
CA GLU A 495 -20.45 18.63 -14.20
C GLU A 495 -19.79 19.96 -13.81
N ASP A 496 -19.28 20.08 -12.57
CA ASP A 496 -18.66 21.32 -12.08
C ASP A 496 -17.29 21.57 -12.73
N ALA A 497 -16.63 20.52 -13.23
CA ALA A 497 -15.34 20.62 -13.91
C ALA A 497 -15.45 21.34 -15.27
N HIS A 498 -16.61 21.24 -15.95
CA HIS A 498 -16.84 21.90 -17.24
C HIS A 498 -17.06 23.40 -17.11
N HIS A 499 -17.34 23.92 -15.90
CA HIS A 499 -17.48 25.35 -15.64
C HIS A 499 -16.16 26.05 -15.28
N ALA A 500 -15.07 25.30 -15.12
CA ALA A 500 -13.75 25.80 -14.73
C ALA A 500 -12.76 25.96 -15.90
N GLU A 501 -13.18 25.78 -17.16
CA GLU A 501 -12.33 26.20 -18.28
C GLU A 501 -12.31 27.74 -18.37
N PRO A 502 -11.13 28.39 -18.34
CA PRO A 502 -11.07 29.80 -18.65
C PRO A 502 -11.58 29.97 -20.08
N ARG A 503 -12.66 30.74 -20.25
CA ARG A 503 -13.10 31.26 -21.55
C ARG A 503 -11.84 31.74 -22.27
N ARG A 504 -11.39 30.98 -23.29
CA ARG A 504 -10.38 31.46 -24.23
C ARG A 504 -10.92 32.78 -24.76
N THR A 505 -10.31 33.87 -24.34
CA THR A 505 -10.57 35.21 -24.89
C THR A 505 -10.30 35.09 -26.38
N ILE A 506 -11.37 35.00 -27.17
CA ILE A 506 -11.28 35.20 -28.60
C ILE A 506 -10.93 36.68 -28.75
N ALA A 507 -9.64 36.97 -28.89
CA ALA A 507 -9.20 38.28 -29.32
C ALA A 507 -9.78 38.50 -30.72
N ALA A 508 -10.79 39.37 -30.79
CA ALA A 508 -11.31 39.86 -32.05
C ALA A 508 -10.16 40.56 -32.80
N PRO A 509 -9.97 40.32 -34.10
CA PRO A 509 -9.02 41.08 -34.89
C PRO A 509 -9.56 42.51 -35.01
N LEU A 510 -8.82 43.48 -34.48
CA LEU A 510 -9.06 44.90 -34.72
C LEU A 510 -8.90 45.18 -36.21
N LEU A 511 -10.03 45.26 -36.90
CA LEU A 511 -10.16 45.87 -38.20
C LEU A 511 -10.30 47.39 -38.04
N ASN A 512 -9.43 48.07 -38.79
CA ASN A 512 -9.63 49.33 -39.51
C ASN A 512 -9.08 50.65 -38.95
N ALA A 513 -8.54 51.37 -39.95
CA ALA A 513 -8.39 52.81 -40.14
C ALA A 513 -7.11 53.46 -39.62
#